data_AF-A0A0R2MSK4-F1
#
_entry.id   AF-A0A0R2MSK4-F1
#
_cell.length_a   1.000
_cell.length_b   1.000
_cell.length_c   1.000
_cell.angle_alpha   90.00
_cell.angle_beta   90.00
_cell.angle_gamma   90.00
#
_symmetry.space_group_name_H-M   'P 1'
#
loop_
_entity.id
_entity.type
_entity.pdbx_description
1 polymer ?
#
loop_
_entity_poly.entity_id
_entity_poly.type
_entity_poly.pdbx_seq_one_letter_code
_entity_poly.pdbx_strand_id
1 'polypeptide(L)'
;MLFFKRRSKKTIQESLATVFTAPGIYYVYMRDHEQTNNVFQRYVKQFVDAGIMKDIGLISQTDTAIIPYLTVRSNLMVNQHKVPFDILPEFIRTDKLFLENPATDLSIRQQLDIQFFRSVLANKRFMFMADGLDNLSTDEARDFLTTVVQPLAAIESSLIILTTDKSLVEANPKTGMMTAPTL
;
A
#
# COMPACT_ATOMS: atom_id res chain seq x y z
N MET A 1 28.92 7.31 12.37
CA MET A 1 27.92 6.65 11.48
C MET A 1 26.50 7.23 11.54
N LEU A 2 26.06 7.89 12.63
CA LEU A 2 24.69 8.46 12.74
C LEU A 2 24.39 9.59 11.75
N PHE A 3 25.37 10.43 11.39
CA PHE A 3 25.17 11.58 10.50
C PHE A 3 24.82 11.20 9.05
N PHE A 4 25.40 10.12 8.52
CA PHE A 4 25.10 9.66 7.15
C PHE A 4 23.68 9.10 7.01
N LYS A 5 23.22 8.29 7.98
CA LYS A 5 21.85 7.74 7.99
C LYS A 5 20.76 8.82 8.12
N ARG A 6 21.04 9.90 8.85
CA ARG A 6 20.09 11.02 9.01
C ARG A 6 19.92 11.83 7.72
N ARG A 7 20.98 11.93 6.92
CA ARG A 7 20.96 12.62 5.62
C ARG A 7 20.21 11.81 4.57
N SER A 8 20.45 10.49 4.48
CA SER A 8 19.72 9.61 3.56
C SER A 8 18.22 9.53 3.87
N LYS A 9 17.84 9.45 5.15
CA LYS A 9 16.43 9.52 5.58
C LYS A 9 15.71 10.76 5.06
N LYS A 10 16.30 11.93 5.29
CA LYS A 10 15.70 13.22 4.90
C LYS A 10 15.56 13.31 3.38
N THR A 11 16.58 12.88 2.63
CA THR A 11 16.56 12.88 1.16
C THR A 11 15.45 11.99 0.58
N ILE A 12 15.27 10.76 1.06
CA ILE A 12 14.20 9.88 0.52
C ILE A 12 12.81 10.40 0.91
N GLN A 13 12.62 10.88 2.14
CA GLN A 13 11.33 11.45 2.55
C GLN A 13 10.96 12.70 1.75
N GLU A 14 11.94 13.56 1.45
CA GLU A 14 11.77 14.73 0.58
C GLU A 14 11.48 14.32 -0.86
N SER A 15 12.18 13.30 -1.38
CA SER A 15 11.94 12.75 -2.72
C SER A 15 10.51 12.22 -2.86
N LEU A 16 10.07 11.38 -1.92
CA LEU A 16 8.70 10.88 -1.86
C LEU A 16 7.66 12.00 -1.82
N ALA A 17 7.87 13.01 -0.96
CA ALA A 17 6.94 14.14 -0.86
C ALA A 17 6.95 15.07 -2.09
N THR A 18 8.04 15.10 -2.86
CA THR A 18 8.16 15.87 -4.10
C THR A 18 7.50 15.16 -5.27
N VAL A 19 7.58 13.82 -5.30
CA VAL A 19 7.01 12.99 -6.36
C VAL A 19 5.52 12.74 -6.13
N PHE A 20 5.13 12.43 -4.89
CA PHE A 20 3.77 12.10 -4.48
C PHE A 20 3.23 13.22 -3.57
N THR A 21 2.95 14.37 -4.19
CA THR A 21 2.69 15.64 -3.48
C THR A 21 1.34 15.71 -2.79
N ALA A 22 0.29 15.21 -3.44
CA ALA A 22 -1.06 15.19 -2.90
C ALA A 22 -1.45 13.77 -2.41
N PRO A 23 -2.19 13.63 -1.29
CA PRO A 23 -2.80 12.36 -0.90
C PRO A 23 -3.68 11.78 -2.01
N GLY A 24 -3.71 10.46 -2.13
CA GLY A 24 -4.51 9.77 -3.16
C GLY A 24 -3.82 8.57 -3.79
N ILE A 25 -4.29 8.19 -4.97
CA ILE A 25 -3.78 7.01 -5.70
C ILE A 25 -2.88 7.47 -6.84
N TYR A 26 -1.68 6.90 -6.90
CA TYR A 26 -0.72 7.07 -7.99
C TYR A 26 -0.53 5.76 -8.73
N TYR A 27 -0.37 5.84 -10.04
CA TYR A 27 -0.15 4.69 -10.91
C TYR A 27 1.21 4.84 -11.58
N VAL A 28 2.06 3.83 -11.48
CA VAL A 28 3.39 3.84 -12.08
C VAL A 28 3.50 2.66 -13.03
N TYR A 29 3.66 2.98 -14.32
CA TYR A 29 3.75 1.99 -15.37
C TYR A 29 5.04 1.17 -15.27
N MET A 30 4.90 -0.15 -15.32
CA MET A 30 5.96 -1.13 -15.49
C MET A 30 5.73 -1.90 -16.78
N ARG A 31 6.81 -2.24 -17.48
CA ARG A 31 6.75 -2.97 -18.75
C ARG A 31 6.18 -4.38 -18.58
N ASP A 32 6.55 -5.05 -17.49
CA ASP A 32 6.22 -6.43 -17.19
C ASP A 32 6.28 -6.69 -15.67
N HIS A 33 5.73 -7.82 -15.22
CA HIS A 33 5.69 -8.17 -13.79
C HIS A 33 7.09 -8.36 -13.18
N GLU A 34 8.09 -8.77 -13.98
CA GLU A 34 9.47 -8.91 -13.51
C GLU A 34 10.05 -7.54 -13.14
N GLN A 35 9.86 -6.54 -14.01
CA GLN A 35 10.25 -5.17 -13.74
C GLN A 35 9.51 -4.61 -12.53
N THR A 36 8.21 -4.91 -12.38
CA THR A 36 7.44 -4.49 -11.21
C THR A 36 8.08 -4.99 -9.90
N ASN A 37 8.38 -6.29 -9.83
CA ASN A 37 9.01 -6.89 -8.66
C ASN A 37 10.41 -6.31 -8.41
N ASN A 38 11.21 -6.13 -9.46
CA ASN A 38 12.55 -5.54 -9.36
C ASN A 38 12.51 -4.10 -8.82
N VAL A 39 11.59 -3.27 -9.33
CA VAL A 39 11.42 -1.88 -8.86
C VAL A 39 10.91 -1.85 -7.42
N PHE A 40 9.94 -2.70 -7.08
CA PHE A 40 9.42 -2.80 -5.73
C PHE A 40 10.50 -3.18 -4.72
N GLN A 41 11.26 -4.25 -4.98
CA GLN A 41 12.35 -4.69 -4.09
C GLN A 41 13.46 -3.65 -3.99
N ARG A 42 13.75 -2.92 -5.07
CA ARG A 42 14.69 -1.80 -5.04
C ARG A 42 14.21 -0.69 -4.11
N TYR A 43 12.93 -0.31 -4.16
CA TYR A 43 12.35 0.67 -3.23
C TYR A 43 12.38 0.18 -1.79
N VAL A 44 11.98 -1.07 -1.53
CA VAL A 44 12.06 -1.69 -0.20
C VAL A 44 13.48 -1.59 0.36
N LYS A 45 14.50 -1.95 -0.45
CA LYS A 45 15.91 -1.82 -0.06
C LYS A 45 16.28 -0.38 0.31
N GLN A 46 15.89 0.60 -0.51
CA GLN A 46 16.15 2.02 -0.23
C GLN A 46 15.47 2.48 1.07
N PHE A 47 14.25 2.03 1.35
CA PHE A 47 13.53 2.36 2.57
C PHE A 47 14.17 1.76 3.83
N VAL A 48 14.68 0.54 3.73
CA VAL A 48 15.47 -0.11 4.78
C VAL A 48 16.78 0.64 5.02
N ASP A 49 17.54 0.93 3.95
CA ASP A 49 18.84 1.59 4.02
C ASP A 49 18.71 3.02 4.59
N ALA A 50 17.60 3.72 4.30
CA ALA A 50 17.28 5.03 4.86
C ALA A 50 16.58 4.99 6.24
N GLY A 51 16.18 3.81 6.72
CA GLY A 51 15.52 3.66 8.02
C GLY A 51 14.14 4.31 8.11
N ILE A 52 13.36 4.27 7.02
CA ILE A 52 12.03 4.89 6.93
C ILE A 52 10.86 3.89 6.88
N MET A 53 11.11 2.60 7.06
CA MET A 53 10.09 1.53 7.06
C MET A 53 8.90 1.80 8.01
N LYS A 54 9.10 2.59 9.07
CA LYS A 54 8.00 2.99 9.97
C LYS A 54 6.96 3.88 9.31
N ASP A 55 7.32 4.62 8.26
CA ASP A 55 6.48 5.57 7.54
C ASP A 55 5.90 4.98 6.24
N ILE A 56 6.37 3.78 5.85
CA ILE A 56 5.99 3.07 4.62
C ILE A 56 5.06 1.89 4.92
N GLY A 57 4.02 1.74 4.10
CA GLY A 57 3.22 0.52 3.96
C GLY A 57 3.66 -0.25 2.72
N LEU A 58 3.75 -1.57 2.82
CA LEU A 58 4.08 -2.45 1.70
C LEU A 58 2.92 -3.42 1.49
N ILE A 59 2.49 -3.57 0.25
CA ILE A 59 1.40 -4.45 -0.16
C ILE A 59 1.93 -5.35 -1.27
N SER A 60 1.96 -6.65 -1.03
CA SER A 60 2.31 -7.65 -2.02
C SER A 60 1.59 -8.97 -1.75
N GLN A 61 1.34 -9.75 -2.79
CA GLN A 61 0.85 -11.12 -2.70
C GLN A 61 1.96 -12.11 -2.36
N THR A 62 3.20 -11.81 -2.71
CA THR A 62 4.35 -12.70 -2.45
C THR A 62 4.79 -12.65 -0.98
N ASP A 63 4.70 -11.47 -0.37
CA ASP A 63 5.01 -11.27 1.05
C ASP A 63 3.92 -10.39 1.69
N THR A 64 2.81 -11.04 2.03
CA THR A 64 1.63 -10.37 2.61
C THR A 64 1.85 -9.92 4.06
N ALA A 65 2.83 -10.52 4.74
CA ALA A 65 3.00 -10.47 6.19
C ALA A 65 1.68 -10.72 6.97
N ILE A 66 0.73 -11.46 6.39
CA ILE A 66 -0.50 -11.90 7.07
C ILE A 66 -0.16 -13.16 7.86
N ILE A 67 -0.55 -13.19 9.13
CA ILE A 67 -0.31 -14.30 10.03
C ILE A 67 -1.53 -15.23 9.96
N PRO A 68 -1.44 -16.42 9.35
CA PRO A 68 -2.63 -17.20 8.96
C PRO A 68 -3.50 -17.65 10.13
N TYR A 69 -2.87 -18.01 11.25
CA TYR A 69 -3.57 -18.51 12.44
C TYR A 69 -4.18 -17.41 13.33
N LEU A 70 -3.93 -16.14 13.00
CA LEU A 70 -4.60 -15.02 13.67
C LEU A 70 -5.91 -14.70 12.95
N THR A 71 -6.86 -14.13 13.68
CA THR A 71 -8.08 -13.61 13.07
C THR A 71 -7.77 -12.44 12.15
N VAL A 72 -8.69 -12.15 11.22
CA VAL A 72 -8.61 -10.95 10.38
C VAL A 72 -8.48 -9.69 11.23
N ARG A 73 -9.28 -9.57 12.30
CA ARG A 73 -9.17 -8.42 13.23
C ARG A 73 -7.76 -8.35 13.81
N SER A 74 -7.22 -9.44 14.33
CA SER A 74 -5.87 -9.45 14.90
C SER A 74 -4.82 -9.04 13.87
N ASN A 75 -4.92 -9.52 12.63
CA ASN A 75 -4.04 -9.12 11.53
C ASN A 75 -4.13 -7.61 11.22
N LEU A 76 -5.34 -7.03 11.19
CA LEU A 76 -5.54 -5.59 11.02
C LEU A 76 -4.91 -4.78 12.17
N MET A 77 -4.98 -5.30 13.40
CA MET A 77 -4.46 -4.61 14.59
C MET A 77 -2.94 -4.75 14.75
N VAL A 78 -2.27 -5.59 13.95
CA VAL A 78 -0.81 -5.70 13.99
C VAL A 78 -0.20 -4.33 13.70
N ASN A 79 0.60 -3.84 14.65
CA ASN A 79 1.22 -2.51 14.60
C ASN A 79 0.23 -1.32 14.63
N GLN A 80 -1.03 -1.51 15.06
CA GLN A 80 -1.94 -0.41 15.32
C GLN A 80 -1.44 0.45 16.49
N HIS A 81 -1.11 1.71 16.21
CA HIS A 81 -0.64 2.63 17.25
C HIS A 81 -1.09 4.09 17.04
N LYS A 82 -1.79 4.42 15.95
CA LYS A 82 -1.87 5.81 15.50
C LYS A 82 -3.23 6.31 15.04
N VAL A 83 -4.10 5.44 14.52
CA VAL A 83 -5.41 5.85 13.97
C VAL A 83 -6.54 5.03 14.58
N PRO A 84 -7.67 5.67 14.93
CA PRO A 84 -8.83 4.95 15.43
C PRO A 84 -9.49 4.07 14.35
N PHE A 85 -10.17 3.02 14.80
CA PHE A 85 -10.73 1.97 13.94
C PHE A 85 -11.95 2.42 13.14
N ASP A 86 -12.58 3.53 13.54
CA ASP A 86 -13.74 4.15 12.91
C ASP A 86 -13.45 4.70 11.50
N ILE A 87 -12.18 4.94 11.18
CA ILE A 87 -11.73 5.34 9.84
C ILE A 87 -11.91 4.26 8.78
N LEU A 88 -12.07 3.00 9.20
CA LEU A 88 -12.23 1.89 8.29
C LEU A 88 -13.64 1.88 7.68
N PRO A 89 -13.79 1.39 6.43
CA PRO A 89 -15.09 1.19 5.83
C PRO A 89 -16.01 0.34 6.70
N GLU A 90 -17.31 0.57 6.58
CA GLU A 90 -18.32 -0.12 7.40
C GLU A 90 -18.19 -1.64 7.32
N PHE A 91 -18.01 -2.21 6.13
CA PHE A 91 -17.89 -3.67 5.96
C PHE A 91 -16.74 -4.26 6.79
N ILE A 92 -15.63 -3.54 6.96
CA ILE A 92 -14.51 -4.00 7.80
C ILE A 92 -14.80 -3.78 9.28
N ARG A 93 -15.61 -2.79 9.64
CA ARG A 93 -15.95 -2.52 11.04
C ARG A 93 -17.01 -3.45 11.59
N THR A 94 -17.98 -3.85 10.77
CA THR A 94 -19.21 -4.48 11.23
C THR A 94 -19.35 -5.95 10.84
N ASP A 95 -18.61 -6.43 9.83
CA ASP A 95 -18.66 -7.85 9.44
C ASP A 95 -17.91 -8.71 10.45
N LYS A 96 -18.63 -9.13 11.50
CA LYS A 96 -18.09 -10.01 12.54
C LYS A 96 -17.65 -11.37 11.99
N LEU A 97 -18.34 -11.90 10.98
CA LEU A 97 -17.97 -13.20 10.41
C LEU A 97 -16.61 -13.08 9.72
N PHE A 98 -16.42 -12.04 8.91
CA PHE A 98 -15.12 -11.77 8.31
C PHE A 98 -14.03 -11.50 9.35
N LEU A 99 -14.31 -10.65 10.35
CA LEU A 99 -13.31 -10.22 11.34
C LEU A 99 -12.82 -11.31 12.28
N GLU A 100 -13.70 -12.23 12.68
CA GLU A 100 -13.37 -13.31 13.63
C GLU A 100 -12.83 -14.56 12.96
N ASN A 101 -12.94 -14.68 11.62
CA ASN A 101 -12.40 -15.81 10.89
C ASN A 101 -10.86 -15.81 10.90
N PRO A 102 -10.23 -17.00 10.95
CA PRO A 102 -8.80 -17.14 10.69
C PRO A 102 -8.43 -16.60 9.31
N ALA A 103 -7.22 -16.06 9.20
CA ALA A 103 -6.69 -15.51 7.95
C ALA A 103 -6.12 -16.60 7.00
N THR A 104 -6.42 -17.88 7.21
CA THR A 104 -5.90 -19.00 6.42
C THR A 104 -6.48 -19.05 5.01
N ASP A 105 -7.76 -18.71 4.85
CA ASP A 105 -8.52 -18.93 3.61
C ASP A 105 -9.02 -17.62 3.00
N LEU A 106 -8.17 -16.60 3.03
CA LEU A 106 -8.51 -15.29 2.49
C LEU A 106 -8.39 -15.28 0.97
N SER A 107 -9.43 -14.78 0.30
CA SER A 107 -9.34 -14.39 -1.11
C SER A 107 -8.28 -13.32 -1.33
N ILE A 108 -7.81 -13.18 -2.57
CA ILE A 108 -6.86 -12.14 -2.96
C ILE A 108 -7.35 -10.75 -2.56
N ARG A 109 -8.64 -10.45 -2.79
CA ARG A 109 -9.24 -9.16 -2.44
C ARG A 109 -9.16 -8.90 -0.93
N GLN A 110 -9.51 -9.89 -0.12
CA GLN A 110 -9.44 -9.76 1.35
C GLN A 110 -8.00 -9.59 1.84
N GLN A 111 -7.03 -10.25 1.22
CA GLN A 111 -5.62 -10.07 1.55
C GLN A 111 -5.15 -8.63 1.25
N LEU A 112 -5.57 -8.07 0.11
CA LEU A 112 -5.27 -6.67 -0.24
C LEU A 112 -5.92 -5.70 0.75
N ASP A 113 -7.19 -5.90 1.07
CA ASP A 113 -7.90 -5.09 2.06
C ASP A 113 -7.15 -5.10 3.41
N ILE A 114 -6.78 -6.28 3.93
CA ILE A 114 -6.07 -6.38 5.21
C ILE A 114 -4.72 -5.64 5.17
N GLN A 115 -3.92 -5.83 4.13
CA GLN A 115 -2.62 -5.18 4.01
C GLN A 115 -2.74 -3.65 3.92
N PHE A 116 -3.71 -3.18 3.13
CA PHE A 116 -4.00 -1.76 2.99
C PHE A 116 -4.51 -1.15 4.31
N PHE A 117 -5.54 -1.73 4.92
CA PHE A 117 -6.15 -1.16 6.12
C PHE A 117 -5.26 -1.27 7.35
N ARG A 118 -4.42 -2.29 7.45
CA ARG A 118 -3.33 -2.33 8.43
C ARG A 118 -2.37 -1.15 8.25
N SER A 119 -2.06 -0.77 7.01
CA SER A 119 -1.22 0.40 6.72
C SER A 119 -1.93 1.72 7.06
N VAL A 120 -3.24 1.81 6.82
CA VAL A 120 -4.06 2.96 7.25
C VAL A 120 -4.03 3.10 8.78
N LEU A 121 -4.32 2.03 9.51
CA LEU A 121 -4.33 2.03 10.99
C LEU A 121 -2.97 2.36 11.61
N ALA A 122 -1.89 2.03 10.91
CA ALA A 122 -0.53 2.37 11.30
C ALA A 122 -0.10 3.79 10.88
N ASN A 123 -1.01 4.59 10.29
CA ASN A 123 -0.78 5.94 9.76
C ASN A 123 0.43 6.00 8.80
N LYS A 124 0.46 5.10 7.81
CA LYS A 124 1.53 5.06 6.80
C LYS A 124 1.28 6.12 5.74
N ARG A 125 2.19 7.08 5.63
CA ARG A 125 2.09 8.21 4.69
C ARG A 125 2.17 7.77 3.22
N PHE A 126 3.00 6.77 2.93
CA PHE A 126 3.17 6.22 1.59
C PHE A 126 3.01 4.70 1.64
N MET A 127 2.15 4.16 0.79
CA MET A 127 1.87 2.73 0.68
C MET A 127 2.22 2.28 -0.73
N PHE A 128 3.08 1.28 -0.88
CA PHE A 128 3.50 0.77 -2.17
C PHE A 128 2.87 -0.60 -2.42
N MET A 129 2.23 -0.76 -3.58
CA MET A 129 1.63 -2.01 -4.03
C MET A 129 2.31 -2.48 -5.30
N ALA A 130 2.90 -3.67 -5.26
CA ALA A 130 3.61 -4.25 -6.40
C ALA A 130 2.70 -5.06 -7.32
N ASP A 131 1.70 -5.71 -6.74
CA ASP A 131 0.91 -6.72 -7.41
C ASP A 131 -0.51 -6.77 -6.81
N GLY A 132 -1.33 -7.63 -7.39
CA GLY A 132 -2.62 -8.00 -6.82
C GLY A 132 -3.83 -7.45 -7.55
N LEU A 133 -3.78 -6.23 -8.10
CA LEU A 133 -4.89 -5.75 -8.96
C LEU A 133 -5.03 -6.59 -10.22
N ASP A 134 -3.92 -6.98 -10.85
CA ASP A 134 -3.91 -7.79 -12.07
C ASP A 134 -4.48 -9.20 -11.83
N ASN A 135 -4.57 -9.62 -10.57
CA ASN A 135 -5.11 -10.91 -10.14
C ASN A 135 -6.56 -10.81 -9.62
N LEU A 136 -7.15 -9.62 -9.63
CA LEU A 136 -8.56 -9.40 -9.34
C LEU A 136 -9.38 -9.39 -10.64
N SER A 137 -10.68 -9.70 -10.52
CA SER A 137 -11.61 -9.34 -11.59
C SER A 137 -11.69 -7.82 -11.74
N THR A 138 -12.14 -7.34 -12.91
CA THR A 138 -12.29 -5.91 -13.17
C THR A 138 -13.20 -5.22 -12.15
N ASP A 139 -14.26 -5.89 -11.70
CA ASP A 139 -15.19 -5.33 -10.72
C ASP A 139 -14.58 -5.30 -9.32
N GLU A 140 -13.85 -6.34 -8.90
CA GLU A 140 -13.13 -6.34 -7.62
C GLU A 140 -12.02 -5.28 -7.57
N ALA A 141 -11.30 -5.09 -8.68
CA ALA A 141 -10.27 -4.06 -8.79
C ALA A 141 -10.88 -2.65 -8.69
N ARG A 142 -11.99 -2.40 -9.40
CA ARG A 142 -12.71 -1.12 -9.33
C ARG A 142 -13.25 -0.86 -7.92
N ASP A 143 -13.84 -1.87 -7.31
CA ASP A 143 -14.40 -1.77 -5.96
C ASP A 143 -13.30 -1.52 -4.92
N PHE A 144 -12.14 -2.18 -5.04
CA PHE A 144 -10.98 -1.91 -4.18
C PHE A 144 -10.51 -0.46 -4.33
N LEU A 145 -10.26 -0.02 -5.57
CA LEU A 145 -9.79 1.34 -5.84
C LEU A 145 -10.77 2.40 -5.36
N THR A 146 -12.07 2.14 -5.40
CA THR A 146 -13.11 3.04 -4.87
C THR A 146 -13.09 3.06 -3.34
N THR A 147 -12.96 1.88 -2.74
CA THR A 147 -12.99 1.69 -1.28
C THR A 147 -11.82 2.39 -0.57
N VAL A 148 -10.63 2.44 -1.19
CA VAL A 148 -9.43 3.00 -0.55
C VAL A 148 -9.37 4.54 -0.58
N VAL A 149 -10.17 5.23 -1.39
CA VAL A 149 -10.09 6.70 -1.57
C VAL A 149 -10.34 7.46 -0.27
N GLN A 150 -11.46 7.17 0.41
CA GLN A 150 -11.84 7.86 1.65
C GLN A 150 -10.80 7.67 2.77
N PRO A 151 -10.37 6.43 3.08
CA PRO A 151 -9.30 6.19 4.04
C PRO A 151 -8.00 6.95 3.73
N LEU A 152 -7.56 6.98 2.47
CA LEU A 152 -6.35 7.72 2.07
C LEU A 152 -6.46 9.22 2.33
N ALA A 153 -7.62 9.81 2.02
CA ALA A 153 -7.88 11.22 2.28
C ALA A 153 -7.89 11.52 3.79
N ALA A 154 -8.52 10.65 4.58
CA ALA A 154 -8.68 10.86 6.03
C ALA A 154 -7.36 10.82 6.82
N ILE A 155 -6.32 10.16 6.30
CA ILE A 155 -4.97 10.15 6.89
C ILE A 155 -3.91 10.86 6.05
N GLU A 156 -4.32 11.68 5.07
CA GLU A 156 -3.44 12.41 4.16
C GLU A 156 -2.31 11.54 3.56
N SER A 157 -2.65 10.32 3.14
CA SER A 157 -1.68 9.32 2.67
C SER A 157 -1.83 9.01 1.18
N SER A 158 -0.79 8.39 0.61
CA SER A 158 -0.77 8.00 -0.80
C SER A 158 -0.62 6.50 -0.97
N LEU A 159 -1.40 5.93 -1.89
CA LEU A 159 -1.22 4.57 -2.41
C LEU A 159 -0.54 4.66 -3.77
N ILE A 160 0.64 4.05 -3.90
CA ILE A 160 1.44 4.01 -5.11
C ILE A 160 1.34 2.58 -5.67
N ILE A 161 0.73 2.48 -6.84
CA ILE A 161 0.44 1.21 -7.51
C ILE A 161 1.42 1.05 -8.66
N LEU A 162 2.29 0.05 -8.57
CA LEU A 162 3.11 -0.36 -9.70
C LEU A 162 2.26 -1.30 -10.55
N THR A 163 2.04 -0.97 -11.82
CA THR A 163 1.10 -1.71 -12.68
C THR A 163 1.64 -1.90 -14.09
N THR A 164 1.30 -3.03 -14.69
CA THR A 164 1.55 -3.29 -16.12
C THR A 164 0.43 -2.75 -17.02
N ASP A 165 -0.70 -2.33 -16.43
CA ASP A 165 -1.84 -1.78 -17.15
C ASP A 165 -1.59 -0.31 -17.50
N LYS A 166 -1.21 -0.10 -18.75
CA LYS A 166 -1.00 1.24 -19.31
C LYS A 166 -2.29 2.07 -19.35
N SER A 167 -3.45 1.44 -19.49
CA SER A 167 -4.74 2.15 -19.56
C SER A 167 -5.08 2.84 -18.24
N LEU A 168 -4.74 2.22 -17.09
CA LEU A 168 -4.90 2.85 -15.77
C LEU A 168 -4.03 4.10 -15.62
N VAL A 169 -2.83 4.08 -16.16
CA VAL A 169 -1.89 5.21 -16.11
C VAL A 169 -2.38 6.35 -17.02
N GLU A 170 -2.81 6.02 -18.24
CA GLU A 170 -3.33 6.99 -19.21
C GLU A 170 -4.67 7.61 -18.78
N ALA A 171 -5.53 6.85 -18.10
CA ALA A 171 -6.80 7.34 -17.56
C ALA A 171 -6.61 8.32 -16.38
N ASN A 172 -5.43 8.35 -15.75
CA ASN A 172 -5.14 9.15 -14.57
C ASN A 172 -3.95 10.10 -14.81
N PRO A 173 -3.99 11.02 -15.78
CA PRO A 173 -2.80 11.78 -16.22
C PRO A 173 -2.17 12.70 -15.16
N LYS A 174 -2.88 13.01 -14.07
CA LYS A 174 -2.36 13.81 -12.95
C LYS A 174 -1.53 12.99 -11.96
N THR A 175 -1.81 11.70 -11.82
CA THR A 175 -1.19 10.81 -10.83
C THR A 175 -0.58 9.56 -11.47
N GLY A 176 -0.67 9.43 -12.80
CA GLY A 176 -0.07 8.40 -13.62
C GLY A 176 1.33 8.78 -14.09
N MET A 177 2.27 7.85 -13.98
CA MET A 177 3.67 8.01 -14.35
C MET A 177 4.08 6.89 -15.30
N MET A 178 4.54 7.26 -16.50
CA MET A 178 5.03 6.30 -17.50
C MET A 178 6.44 5.76 -17.18
N THR A 179 7.09 6.28 -16.15
CA THR A 179 8.43 5.88 -15.73
C THR A 179 8.49 5.91 -14.20
N ALA A 180 9.05 4.84 -13.62
CA ALA A 180 9.30 4.78 -12.18
C ALA A 180 10.21 5.93 -11.73
N PRO A 181 9.80 6.73 -10.73
CA PRO A 181 10.64 7.77 -10.18
C PRO A 181 11.86 7.18 -9.45
N THR A 182 12.96 7.92 -9.44
CA THR A 182 14.11 7.61 -8.57
C THR A 182 13.84 8.22 -7.20
N LEU A 183 13.95 7.41 -6.13
CA LEU A 183 13.67 7.83 -4.75
C LEU A 183 14.96 8.13 -3.97
#